data_AF-A0A2V4VNW2-F1
#
_entry.id   AF-A0A2V4VNW2-F1
#
_cell.length_a   1.000
_cell.length_b   1.000
_cell.length_c   1.000
_cell.angle_alpha   90.00
_cell.angle_beta   90.00
_cell.angle_gamma   90.00
#
_symmetry.space_group_name_H-M   'P 1'
#
loop_
_entity.id
_entity.type
_entity.pdbx_description
1 polymer ?
#
loop_
_entity_poly.entity_id
_entity_poly.type
_entity_poly.pdbx_seq_one_letter_code
_entity_poly.pdbx_strand_id
1 'polypeptide(L)'
;MYKKYWNEDGKRYMVKINDVKVVTDTKGQTTYYKNVQKLKIFEKRKYLIGWKCIYINQWDEDSGIDLKKQVRESIQDCFVGN
;
A
#
# COMPACT_ATOMS: atom_id res chain seq x y z
N MET A 1 -4.81 -10.71 -3.76
CA MET A 1 -6.26 -10.57 -4.04
C MET A 1 -6.63 -9.08 -3.96
N TYR A 2 -7.62 -8.59 -4.72
CA TYR A 2 -8.07 -7.18 -4.61
C TYR A 2 -9.05 -7.02 -3.44
N LYS A 3 -8.84 -6.01 -2.60
CA LYS A 3 -9.77 -5.60 -1.53
C LYS A 3 -10.47 -4.30 -1.93
N LYS A 4 -11.74 -4.17 -1.58
CA LYS A 4 -12.53 -2.95 -1.84
C LYS A 4 -12.37 -2.00 -0.65
N TYR A 5 -12.08 -0.73 -0.94
CA TYR A 5 -11.99 0.35 0.04
C TYR A 5 -12.98 1.45 -0.36
N TRP A 6 -13.67 2.01 0.63
CA TRP A 6 -14.56 3.15 0.45
C TRP A 6 -13.95 4.36 1.12
N ASN A 7 -13.93 5.49 0.42
CA ASN A 7 -13.64 6.77 1.06
C ASN A 7 -14.91 7.31 1.77
N GLU A 8 -14.73 8.29 2.63
CA GLU A 8 -15.81 9.01 3.31
C GLU A 8 -16.83 9.62 2.34
N ASP A 9 -16.40 10.03 1.14
CA ASP A 9 -17.29 10.53 0.08
C ASP A 9 -18.10 9.44 -0.66
N GLY A 10 -18.05 8.19 -0.21
CA GLY A 10 -18.70 7.06 -0.88
C GLY A 10 -18.04 6.63 -2.20
N LYS A 11 -16.83 7.14 -2.51
CA LYS A 11 -16.05 6.68 -3.67
C LYS A 11 -15.40 5.32 -3.38
N ARG A 12 -15.49 4.40 -4.35
CA ARG A 12 -14.99 3.03 -4.24
C ARG A 12 -13.66 2.83 -4.97
N TYR A 13 -12.67 2.34 -4.23
CA TYR A 13 -11.34 1.98 -4.72
C TYR A 13 -11.12 0.46 -4.61
N MET A 14 -10.39 -0.12 -5.56
CA MET A 14 -9.93 -1.50 -5.47
C MET A 14 -8.41 -1.49 -5.26
N VAL A 15 -7.96 -2.10 -4.18
CA VAL A 15 -6.55 -2.11 -3.78
C VAL A 15 -6.03 -3.55 -3.80
N LYS A 16 -4.93 -3.79 -4.49
CA LYS A 16 -4.16 -5.03 -4.40
C LYS A 16 -2.85 -4.74 -3.71
N ILE A 17 -2.60 -5.47 -2.64
CA ILE A 17 -1.38 -5.40 -1.84
C ILE A 17 -0.56 -6.64 -2.21
N ASN A 18 0.66 -6.41 -2.64
CA ASN A 18 1.65 -7.45 -2.87
C ASN A 18 2.83 -7.19 -1.93
N ASP A 19 2.96 -8.01 -0.91
CA ASP A 19 4.05 -7.91 0.05
C ASP A 19 5.16 -8.87 -0.32
N VAL A 20 6.38 -8.36 -0.38
CA VAL A 20 7.58 -9.14 -0.63
C VAL A 20 8.54 -8.89 0.51
N LYS A 21 8.87 -9.95 1.25
CA LYS A 21 9.95 -9.91 2.23
C LYS A 21 11.28 -10.07 1.49
N VAL A 22 12.15 -9.09 1.60
CA VAL A 22 13.49 -9.12 1.00
C VAL A 22 14.51 -9.21 2.13
N VAL A 23 15.40 -10.20 2.06
CA VAL A 23 16.55 -10.27 2.97
C VAL A 23 17.52 -9.16 2.58
N THR A 24 17.75 -8.22 3.50
CA THR A 24 18.51 -7.00 3.18
C THR A 24 19.92 -7.00 3.73
N ASP A 25 20.14 -7.55 4.93
CA ASP A 25 21.48 -7.60 5.53
C ASP A 25 21.57 -8.72 6.57
N THR A 26 22.78 -9.23 6.81
CA THR A 26 23.06 -10.23 7.86
C THR A 26 24.29 -9.78 8.64
N LYS A 27 24.09 -9.30 9.87
CA LYS A 27 25.20 -8.90 10.76
C LYS A 27 25.18 -9.73 12.03
N GLY A 28 26.31 -10.37 12.32
CA GLY A 28 26.55 -11.01 13.62
C GLY A 28 25.45 -11.96 14.07
N GLN A 29 24.95 -12.81 13.16
CA GLN A 29 23.86 -13.78 13.35
C GLN A 29 22.42 -13.22 13.30
N THR A 30 22.23 -11.91 13.20
CA THR A 30 20.90 -11.30 13.02
C THR A 30 20.63 -11.05 11.53
N THR A 31 19.51 -11.55 11.02
CA THR A 31 19.05 -11.29 9.65
C THR A 31 18.02 -10.17 9.68
N TYR A 32 18.27 -9.09 8.95
CA TYR A 32 17.36 -7.97 8.80
C TYR A 32 16.53 -8.16 7.54
N TYR A 33 15.20 -8.24 7.68
CA TYR A 33 14.30 -8.25 6.55
C TYR A 33 13.75 -6.84 6.29
N LYS A 34 13.60 -6.53 5.01
CA LYS A 34 12.89 -5.35 4.53
C LYS A 34 11.59 -5.83 3.90
N ASN A 35 10.46 -5.37 4.43
CA ASN A 35 9.16 -5.62 3.85
C ASN A 35 8.91 -4.58 2.76
N VAL A 36 8.94 -5.01 1.50
CA VAL A 36 8.57 -4.17 0.36
C VAL A 36 7.13 -4.47 0.02
N GLN A 37 6.25 -3.51 0.29
CA GLN A 37 4.83 -3.60 -0.05
C GLN A 37 4.58 -2.83 -1.35
N LYS A 38 4.00 -3.51 -2.34
CA LYS A 38 3.52 -2.87 -3.57
C LYS A 38 2.00 -2.76 -3.52
N LEU A 39 1.52 -1.53 -3.38
CA LEU A 39 0.11 -1.19 -3.48
C LEU A 39 -0.25 -0.87 -4.93
N LYS A 40 -1.26 -1.56 -5.47
CA LYS A 40 -1.91 -1.19 -6.72
C LYS A 40 -3.32 -0.72 -6.42
N ILE A 41 -3.58 0.56 -6.66
CA ILE A 41 -4.87 1.19 -6.39
C ILE A 41 -5.56 1.46 -7.72
N PHE A 42 -6.80 1.02 -7.83
CA PHE A 42 -7.67 1.19 -8.99
C PHE A 42 -8.90 2.00 -8.59
N GLU A 43 -9.13 3.09 -9.31
CA GLU A 43 -10.34 3.90 -9.22
C GLU A 43 -11.18 3.66 -10.48
N LYS A 44 -12.40 3.15 -10.29
CA LYS A 44 -13.36 3.02 -11.39
C LYS A 44 -14.21 4.29 -11.47
N ARG A 45 -13.98 5.13 -12.48
CA ARG A 45 -14.83 6.29 -12.79
C ARG A 45 -15.84 5.94 -13.88
N LYS A 46 -16.88 6.77 -14.03
CA LYS A 46 -17.99 6.56 -14.99
C LYS A 46 -17.51 6.41 -16.44
N TYR A 47 -16.43 7.11 -16.81
CA TYR A 47 -15.90 7.15 -18.17
C TYR A 47 -14.40 6.80 -18.28
N LEU A 48 -13.70 6.58 -17.15
CA LEU A 48 -12.25 6.35 -17.13
C LEU A 48 -11.88 5.36 -16.02
N ILE A 49 -10.79 4.63 -16.24
CA ILE A 49 -10.18 3.77 -15.23
C ILE A 49 -8.85 4.41 -14.84
N GLY A 50 -8.77 4.91 -13.60
CA GLY A 50 -7.51 5.38 -13.04
C GLY A 50 -6.81 4.23 -12.32
N TRP A 51 -5.53 4.02 -12.58
CA TRP A 51 -4.72 3.10 -11.77
C TRP A 51 -3.41 3.77 -11.37
N LYS A 52 -2.98 3.55 -10.13
CA LYS A 52 -1.69 3.99 -9.60
C LYS A 52 -1.02 2.87 -8.84
N CYS A 53 0.30 2.81 -8.93
CA CYS A 53 1.13 1.87 -8.18
C CYS A 53 2.02 2.65 -7.23
N ILE A 54 2.03 2.24 -5.96
CA ILE A 54 2.84 2.83 -4.90
C ILE A 54 3.71 1.73 -4.31
N TYR A 55 4.96 2.07 -4.03
CA TYR A 55 5.90 1.20 -3.35
C TYR A 55 6.13 1.75 -1.95
N ILE A 56 5.80 0.95 -0.94
CA ILE A 56 6.03 1.27 0.45
C ILE A 56 7.13 0.35 0.94
N ASN A 57 8.18 0.95 1.50
CA ASN A 57 9.26 0.23 2.15
C ASN A 57 9.03 0.32 3.65
N GLN A 58 8.87 -0.82 4.32
CA GLN A 58 8.81 -0.91 5.78
C GLN A 58 10.01 -1.72 6.27
N TRP A 59 10.70 -1.21 7.28
CA TRP A 59 11.67 -2.00 8.02
C TRP A 59 10.93 -2.92 8.99
N ASP A 60 11.53 -4.05 9.36
CA ASP A 60 10.91 -4.97 10.33
C ASP A 60 10.65 -4.31 11.70
N GLU A 61 11.43 -3.29 12.07
CA GLU A 61 11.23 -2.51 13.30
C GLU A 61 9.92 -1.70 13.28
N ASP A 62 9.39 -1.39 12.09
CA ASP A 62 8.10 -0.71 11.90
C ASP A 62 6.91 -1.68 11.87
N SER A 63 7.12 -2.96 12.22
CA SER A 63 6.04 -3.94 12.23
C SER A 63 4.98 -3.55 13.28
N GLY A 64 3.79 -3.18 12.81
CA GLY A 64 2.70 -2.70 13.65
C GLY A 64 1.97 -1.47 13.10
N ILE A 65 2.51 -0.80 12.07
CA ILE A 65 1.78 0.28 11.38
C ILE A 65 0.49 -0.26 10.76
N ASP A 66 -0.65 0.37 11.09
CA ASP A 66 -1.96 -0.03 10.59
C ASP A 66 -2.03 0.11 9.06
N LEU A 67 -1.95 -1.04 8.38
CA LEU A 67 -2.04 -1.17 6.92
C LEU A 67 -3.26 -0.44 6.34
N LYS A 68 -4.37 -0.38 7.09
CA LYS A 68 -5.57 0.34 6.63
C LYS A 68 -5.35 1.84 6.60
N LYS A 69 -4.66 2.39 7.60
CA LYS A 69 -4.32 3.82 7.68
C LYS A 69 -3.42 4.21 6.50
N GLN A 70 -2.36 3.44 6.25
CA GLN A 70 -1.46 3.67 5.11
C GLN A 70 -2.17 3.59 3.76
N VAL A 71 -3.04 2.60 3.56
CA VAL A 71 -3.82 2.48 2.32
C VAL A 71 -4.74 3.69 2.13
N ARG A 72 -5.33 4.20 3.22
CA ARG A 72 -6.21 5.37 3.18
C ARG A 72 -5.44 6.65 2.83
N GLU A 73 -4.32 6.90 3.50
CA GLU A 73 -3.40 8.02 3.21
C GLU A 73 -2.92 7.96 1.75
N SER A 74 -2.50 6.78 1.30
CA SER A 74 -2.07 6.53 -0.07
C SER A 74 -3.16 6.82 -1.12
N ILE A 75 -4.43 6.48 -0.83
CA ILE A 75 -5.57 6.79 -1.72
C ILE A 75 -5.78 8.31 -1.77
N GLN A 76 -5.73 8.98 -0.62
CA GLN A 76 -5.94 10.43 -0.51
C GLN A 76 -4.89 11.20 -1.32
N ASP A 77 -3.61 10.91 -1.10
CA ASP A 77 -2.50 11.52 -1.84
C ASP A 77 -2.59 11.29 -3.36
N CYS A 78 -3.05 10.12 -3.77
CA CYS A 78 -3.03 9.73 -5.17
C CYS A 78 -4.22 10.21 -5.99
N PHE A 79 -5.42 10.31 -5.41
CA PHE A 79 -6.66 10.51 -6.18
C PHE A 79 -7.52 11.68 -5.70
N VAL A 80 -7.36 12.11 -4.45
CA VAL A 80 -8.14 13.21 -3.87
C VAL A 80 -7.35 14.52 -4.00
N GLY A 81 -6.05 14.49 -3.71
CA GLY A 81 -5.24 15.70 -3.58
C GLY A 81 -5.56 16.43 -2.28
N ASN A 82 -4.61 17.23 -1.78
CA ASN A 82 -4.86 18.17 -0.67
C ASN A 82 -5.85 19.26 -1.10
#